data_AF-A0A0Q2R4K3-F1
#
_entry.id   AF-A0A0Q2R4K3-F1
#
_cell.length_a   1.000
_cell.length_b   1.000
_cell.length_c   1.000
_cell.angle_alpha   90.00
_cell.angle_beta   90.00
_cell.angle_gamma   90.00
#
_symmetry.space_group_name_H-M   'P 1'
#
loop_
_entity.id
_entity.type
_entity.pdbx_description
1 polymer ?
#
loop_
_entity_poly.entity_id
_entity_poly.type
_entity_poly.pdbx_seq_one_letter_code
_entity_poly.pdbx_strand_id
1 'polypeptide(L)'
;MVFDSEVDYDLAGVAAVMNGVVFGFMAELSEWFQSKGMTDEQSRALVTHTLRGATGLADYKLVQSLSDINHSIATPGTFTLTAQEMIKAEGGFEAWLKACEEIQRQISE
;
A
#
# COMPACT_ATOMS: atom_id res chain seq x y z
N MET A 1 15.16 7.29 -22.01
CA MET A 1 13.96 7.97 -21.48
C MET A 1 13.06 6.85 -21.00
N VAL A 2 12.57 6.86 -19.75
CA VAL A 2 11.83 5.71 -19.16
C VAL A 2 10.35 5.73 -19.53
N PHE A 3 9.86 6.83 -20.09
CA PHE A 3 8.46 7.06 -20.45
C PHE A 3 8.39 7.51 -21.90
N ASP A 4 7.51 6.88 -22.68
CA ASP A 4 7.41 7.03 -24.15
C ASP A 4 6.21 7.92 -24.57
N SER A 5 5.39 8.37 -23.61
CA SER A 5 4.21 9.20 -23.86
C SER A 5 3.83 10.14 -22.70
N GLU A 6 3.01 11.16 -22.98
CA GLU A 6 2.42 12.07 -21.98
C GLU A 6 1.55 11.32 -20.95
N VAL A 7 0.88 10.25 -21.39
CA VAL A 7 0.12 9.34 -20.51
C VAL A 7 1.02 8.68 -19.47
N ASP A 8 2.25 8.32 -19.84
CA ASP A 8 3.21 7.73 -18.90
C ASP A 8 3.69 8.74 -17.86
N TYR A 9 3.76 10.03 -18.22
CA TYR A 9 4.08 11.12 -17.28
C TYR A 9 2.95 11.33 -16.26
N ASP A 10 1.69 11.34 -16.70
CA ASP A 10 0.54 11.50 -15.79
C ASP A 10 0.47 10.35 -14.78
N LEU A 11 0.65 9.12 -15.25
CA LEU A 11 0.66 7.92 -14.39
C LEU A 11 1.85 7.94 -13.41
N ALA A 12 3.02 8.43 -13.82
CA ALA A 12 4.15 8.63 -12.91
C ALA A 12 3.83 9.68 -11.83
N GLY A 13 3.08 10.73 -12.19
CA GLY A 13 2.56 11.73 -11.25
C GLY A 13 1.63 11.11 -10.21
N VAL A 14 0.67 10.28 -10.63
CA VAL A 14 -0.20 9.52 -9.71
C VAL A 14 0.63 8.68 -8.75
N ALA A 15 1.63 7.94 -9.25
CA ALA A 15 2.50 7.13 -8.41
C ALA A 15 3.26 7.97 -7.37
N ALA A 16 3.76 9.14 -7.74
CA ALA A 16 4.44 10.07 -6.83
C ALA A 16 3.51 10.57 -5.72
N VAL A 17 2.26 10.92 -6.05
CA VAL A 17 1.24 11.33 -5.06
C VAL A 17 0.89 10.18 -4.13
N MET A 18 0.63 8.98 -4.67
CA MET A 18 0.27 7.82 -3.86
C MET A 18 1.40 7.38 -2.94
N ASN A 19 2.67 7.59 -3.32
CA ASN A 19 3.79 7.43 -2.39
C ASN A 19 3.69 8.37 -1.17
N GLY A 20 3.18 9.60 -1.36
CA GLY A 20 2.84 10.51 -0.27
C GLY A 20 1.71 9.97 0.62
N VAL A 21 0.66 9.41 0.02
CA VAL A 21 -0.50 8.82 0.74
C VAL A 21 -0.07 7.66 1.64
N VAL A 22 0.93 6.86 1.25
CA VAL A 22 1.48 5.77 2.08
C VAL A 22 1.97 6.28 3.44
N PHE A 23 2.47 7.51 3.55
CA PHE A 23 2.86 8.09 4.85
C PHE A 23 1.65 8.31 5.78
N GLY A 24 0.49 8.68 5.24
CA GLY A 24 -0.75 8.76 6.01
C GLY A 24 -1.15 7.39 6.58
N PHE A 25 -1.10 6.34 5.76
CA PHE A 25 -1.32 4.97 6.23
C PHE A 25 -0.34 4.54 7.33
N MET A 26 0.95 4.88 7.17
CA MET A 26 1.95 4.60 8.21
C MET A 26 1.65 5.32 9.52
N ALA A 27 1.19 6.57 9.46
CA ALA A 27 0.82 7.34 10.63
C ALA A 27 -0.34 6.69 11.39
N GLU A 28 -1.44 6.36 10.70
CA GLU A 28 -2.62 5.70 11.29
C GLU A 28 -2.26 4.37 11.98
N LEU A 29 -1.45 3.53 11.32
CA LEU A 29 -0.98 2.27 11.94
C LEU A 29 -0.08 2.52 13.15
N SER A 30 0.83 3.50 13.05
CA SER A 30 1.72 3.85 14.14
C SER A 30 0.93 4.32 15.36
N GLU A 31 -0.04 5.22 15.16
CA GLU A 31 -0.95 5.70 16.20
C GLU A 31 -1.75 4.57 16.84
N TRP A 32 -2.23 3.61 16.04
CA TRP A 32 -2.92 2.43 16.58
C TRP A 32 -2.00 1.62 17.49
N PHE A 33 -0.75 1.35 17.10
CA PHE A 33 0.22 0.64 17.95
C PHE A 33 0.56 1.41 19.23
N GLN A 34 0.69 2.73 19.13
CA GLN A 34 0.90 3.61 20.29
C GLN A 34 -0.30 3.55 21.25
N SER A 35 -1.52 3.52 20.70
CA SER A 35 -2.75 3.31 21.46
C SER A 35 -2.78 1.96 22.19
N LYS A 36 -1.94 0.99 21.80
CA LYS A 36 -1.77 -0.31 22.49
C LYS A 36 -0.58 -0.32 23.46
N GLY A 37 0.08 0.82 23.67
CA GLY A 37 1.14 1.00 24.66
C GLY A 37 2.56 0.95 24.09
N MET A 38 2.75 0.89 22.76
CA MET A 38 4.08 1.04 22.17
C MET A 38 4.56 2.49 22.25
N THR A 39 5.87 2.68 22.35
CA THR A 39 6.46 4.02 22.17
C THR A 39 6.36 4.47 20.71
N ASP A 40 6.53 5.77 20.48
CA ASP A 40 6.64 6.33 19.13
C ASP A 40 7.76 5.65 18.32
N GLU A 41 8.93 5.46 18.95
CA GLU A 41 10.06 4.80 18.31
C GLU A 41 9.76 3.34 17.93
N GLN A 42 9.12 2.58 18.82
CA GLN A 42 8.77 1.17 18.58
C GLN A 42 7.72 1.03 17.47
N SER A 43 6.65 1.82 17.53
CA SER A 43 5.56 1.81 16.55
C SER A 43 6.06 2.20 15.16
N ARG A 44 6.84 3.28 15.05
CA ARG A 44 7.48 3.71 13.81
C ARG A 44 8.40 2.63 13.24
N ALA A 45 9.25 2.03 14.08
CA ALA A 45 10.15 0.97 13.63
C ALA A 45 9.39 -0.26 13.12
N LEU A 46 8.33 -0.66 13.83
CA LEU A 46 7.52 -1.82 13.44
C LEU A 46 6.82 -1.59 12.09
N VAL A 47 6.11 -0.48 11.93
CA VAL A 47 5.39 -0.16 10.69
C VAL A 47 6.33 -0.07 9.49
N THR A 48 7.45 0.65 9.62
CA THR A 48 8.40 0.81 8.52
C THR A 48 9.12 -0.50 8.16
N HIS A 49 9.43 -1.35 9.14
CA HIS A 49 10.00 -2.68 8.87
C HIS A 49 9.00 -3.63 8.22
N THR A 50 7.73 -3.60 8.60
CA THR A 50 6.68 -4.38 7.93
C THR A 50 6.57 -4.02 6.46
N LEU A 51 6.51 -2.72 6.14
CA LEU A 51 6.46 -2.25 4.75
C LEU A 51 7.72 -2.63 3.98
N ARG A 52 8.91 -2.46 4.57
CA ARG A 52 10.17 -2.90 3.95
C ARG A 52 10.20 -4.41 3.69
N GLY A 53 9.66 -5.21 4.60
CA GLY A 53 9.56 -6.67 4.43
C GLY A 53 8.64 -7.04 3.26
N ALA A 54 7.49 -6.34 3.13
CA ALA A 54 6.57 -6.55 2.03
C ALA A 54 7.18 -6.19 0.67
N THR A 55 7.82 -5.01 0.56
CA THR A 55 8.47 -4.60 -0.71
C THR A 55 9.67 -5.48 -1.02
N GLY A 56 10.48 -5.84 -0.01
CA GLY A 56 11.62 -6.73 -0.20
C GLY A 56 11.21 -8.14 -0.67
N LEU A 57 10.07 -8.65 -0.22
CA LEU A 57 9.53 -9.92 -0.72
C LEU A 57 9.07 -9.78 -2.18
N ALA A 58 8.41 -8.68 -2.54
CA ALA A 58 8.01 -8.41 -3.92
C ALA A 58 9.21 -8.33 -4.86
N ASP A 59 10.26 -7.60 -4.47
CA ASP A 59 11.50 -7.47 -5.24
C ASP A 59 12.26 -8.80 -5.37
N TYR A 60 12.15 -9.68 -4.37
CA TYR A 60 12.76 -11.01 -4.42
C TYR A 60 12.00 -11.98 -5.34
N LYS A 61 10.67 -11.86 -5.42
CA LYS A 61 9.77 -12.80 -6.10
C LYS A 61 9.40 -12.33 -7.52
N LEU A 62 10.37 -11.90 -8.32
CA LEU A 62 10.18 -11.26 -9.64
C LEU A 62 9.33 -12.03 -10.67
N VAL A 63 9.22 -13.36 -10.54
CA VAL A 63 8.41 -14.20 -11.44
C VAL A 63 6.93 -14.24 -11.04
N GLN A 64 6.65 -14.07 -9.74
CA GLN A 64 5.29 -14.09 -9.23
C GLN A 64 4.69 -12.69 -9.31
N SER A 65 3.44 -12.58 -9.73
CA SER A 65 2.74 -11.30 -9.61
C SER A 65 2.52 -10.95 -8.14
N LEU A 66 2.31 -9.66 -7.83
CA LEU A 66 1.91 -9.25 -6.47
C LEU A 66 0.63 -9.96 -6.02
N SER A 67 -0.28 -10.26 -6.94
CA SER A 67 -1.48 -11.04 -6.65
C SER A 67 -1.14 -12.48 -6.25
N ASP A 68 -0.19 -13.13 -6.93
CA ASP A 68 0.23 -14.49 -6.58
C ASP A 68 0.92 -14.54 -5.21
N ILE A 69 1.78 -13.54 -4.93
CA ILE A 69 2.40 -13.39 -3.61
C ILE A 69 1.31 -13.22 -2.55
N ASN A 70 0.32 -12.35 -2.79
CA ASN A 70 -0.80 -12.14 -1.88
C ASN A 70 -1.60 -13.43 -1.63
N HIS A 71 -1.99 -14.15 -2.68
CA HIS A 71 -2.72 -15.43 -2.55
C HIS A 71 -1.91 -16.50 -1.82
N SER A 72 -0.58 -16.44 -1.85
CA SER A 72 0.27 -17.37 -1.10
C SER A 72 0.31 -17.11 0.42
N ILE A 73 -0.01 -15.88 0.86
CA ILE A 73 0.03 -15.47 2.28
C ILE A 73 -1.37 -15.31 2.90
N ALA A 74 -2.36 -14.93 2.10
CA ALA A 74 -3.76 -14.78 2.49
C ALA A 74 -4.55 -16.03 2.08
N THR A 75 -4.23 -17.17 2.70
CA THR A 75 -4.91 -18.45 2.47
C THR A 75 -6.01 -18.70 3.51
N PRO A 76 -6.97 -19.61 3.24
CA PRO A 76 -8.04 -19.93 4.19
C PRO A 76 -7.50 -20.27 5.58
N GLY A 77 -7.99 -19.54 6.60
CA GLY A 77 -7.59 -19.72 7.99
C GLY A 77 -6.42 -18.83 8.47
N THR A 78 -5.83 -18.00 7.62
CA THR A 78 -4.83 -17.02 8.06
C THR A 78 -5.47 -15.72 8.54
N PHE A 79 -4.87 -15.09 9.54
CA PHE A 79 -5.29 -13.76 9.99
C PHE A 79 -5.12 -12.69 8.90
N THR A 80 -4.17 -12.88 7.98
CA THR A 80 -3.99 -12.02 6.81
C THR A 80 -5.24 -12.01 5.93
N LEU A 81 -5.79 -13.19 5.61
CA LEU A 81 -7.01 -13.28 4.81
C LEU A 81 -8.19 -12.63 5.53
N THR A 82 -8.38 -12.92 6.82
CA THR A 82 -9.44 -12.31 7.62
C THR A 82 -9.36 -10.77 7.61
N ALA A 83 -8.17 -10.21 7.83
CA ALA A 83 -7.99 -8.76 7.81
C ALA A 83 -8.26 -8.16 6.43
N GLN A 84 -7.80 -8.82 5.35
CA GLN A 84 -8.04 -8.37 3.98
C GLN A 84 -9.52 -8.37 3.61
N GLU A 85 -10.26 -9.41 3.99
CA GLU A 85 -11.70 -9.49 3.75
C GLU A 85 -12.45 -8.38 4.49
N MET A 86 -12.07 -8.08 5.73
CA MET A 86 -12.64 -6.95 6.49
C MET A 86 -12.34 -5.61 5.80
N ILE A 87 -11.07 -5.35 5.44
CA ILE A 87 -10.69 -4.10 4.75
C ILE A 87 -11.44 -3.95 3.42
N LYS A 88 -11.58 -5.03 2.66
CA LYS A 88 -12.33 -5.05 1.40
C LYS A 88 -13.82 -4.78 1.63
N ALA A 89 -14.43 -5.38 2.63
CA ALA A 89 -15.85 -5.17 2.95
C ALA A 89 -16.15 -3.71 3.32
N GLU A 90 -15.20 -3.03 3.96
CA GLU A 90 -15.27 -1.61 4.30
C GLU A 90 -14.88 -0.66 3.14
N GLY A 91 -14.61 -1.19 1.94
CA GLY A 91 -14.26 -0.41 0.76
C GLY A 91 -12.85 0.18 0.77
N GLY A 92 -11.95 -0.36 1.60
CA GLY A 92 -10.61 0.18 1.81
C GLY A 92 -9.76 0.22 0.54
N PHE A 93 -9.80 -0.84 -0.29
CA PHE A 93 -9.03 -0.86 -1.54
C PHE A 93 -9.68 0.01 -2.62
N GLU A 94 -11.01 0.03 -2.68
CA GLU A 94 -11.80 0.84 -3.59
C GLU A 94 -11.57 2.34 -3.35
N ALA A 95 -11.39 2.76 -2.08
CA ALA A 95 -11.06 4.14 -1.75
C ALA A 95 -9.69 4.57 -2.31
N TRP A 96 -8.69 3.68 -2.27
CA TRP A 96 -7.36 3.94 -2.87
C TRP A 96 -7.44 4.08 -4.38
N LEU A 97 -8.18 3.19 -5.05
CA LEU A 97 -8.34 3.26 -6.51
C LEU A 97 -9.06 4.54 -6.95
N LYS A 98 -10.10 4.96 -6.21
CA LYS A 98 -10.78 6.24 -6.47
C LYS A 98 -9.87 7.45 -6.28
N ALA A 99 -8.97 7.41 -5.29
CA ALA A 99 -7.97 8.46 -5.13
C ALA A 99 -7.01 8.52 -6.33
N CYS A 100 -6.57 7.37 -6.85
CA CYS A 100 -5.76 7.32 -8.07
C CYS A 100 -6.49 7.93 -9.28
N GLU A 101 -7.76 7.54 -9.50
CA GLU A 101 -8.59 8.06 -10.60
C GLU A 101 -8.77 9.58 -10.51
N GLU A 102 -9.04 10.10 -9.32
CA GLU A 102 -9.22 11.54 -9.10
C GLU A 102 -7.92 12.33 -9.32
N ILE A 103 -6.78 11.83 -8.84
CA ILE A 103 -5.50 12.48 -9.07
C ILE A 103 -5.10 12.42 -10.54
N GLN A 104 -5.35 11.30 -11.22
CA GLN A 104 -5.10 11.20 -12.66
C GLN A 104 -5.90 12.27 -13.42
N ARG A 105 -7.20 12.42 -13.09
CA ARG A 105 -8.06 13.45 -13.69
C ARG A 105 -7.50 14.85 -13.47
N GLN A 106 -7.02 15.17 -12.27
CA GLN A 106 -6.44 16.49 -11.96
C GLN A 106 -5.10 16.76 -12.67
N ILE A 107 -4.31 15.73 -12.95
CA ILE A 107 -3.01 15.89 -13.62
C ILE A 107 -3.19 16.06 -15.13
N SER A 108 -4.18 15.38 -15.72
CA SER A 108 -4.47 15.44 -17.17
C SER A 108 -5.31 16.67 -17.59
N GLU A 109 -5.67 17.56 -16.66
CA GLU A 109 -6.39 18.84 -16.89
C GLU A 109 -5.44 20.00 -17.18
#